data_AF-A0A399IEK6-F1
#
_entry.id   AF-A0A399IEK6-F1
#
_cell.length_a   1.000
_cell.length_b   1.000
_cell.length_c   1.000
_cell.angle_alpha   90.00
_cell.angle_beta   90.00
_cell.angle_gamma   90.00
#
_symmetry.space_group_name_H-M   'P 1'
#
loop_
_entity.id
_entity.type
_entity.pdbx_description
1 polymer ?
#
loop_
_entity_poly.entity_id
_entity_poly.type
_entity_poly.pdbx_seq_one_letter_code
_entity_poly.pdbx_strand_id
1 'polypeptide(L)'
;MQEILQHINRVEGIIGSAVFSDSGDVLSQAFPLLIDAASLKTAAKLALECAHGLQISQAQDQLDLRYAEGRIIVRPFPGAMLCLLCSKAVNMQVLTITLNLAIKKLEPKLHKASVQAEAAPAPTAATQSEAVGTSGNLKLTISHLINREASSSFDSLGMIAVSQSTAKYIGEYYKSAFKKLNLCNVSDGSSGIFPVMVMNDLDPMFDGTIIIGPKIEKKLKLSEGDKVEVKLG
;
A
#
# COMPACT_ATOMS: atom_id res chain seq x y z
N MET A 1 -15.61 -5.26 5.00
CA MET A 1 -14.56 -6.11 5.60
C MET A 1 -14.37 -5.73 7.07
N GLN A 2 -14.24 -4.43 7.34
CA GLN A 2 -14.09 -3.82 8.67
C GLN A 2 -14.98 -4.37 9.79
N GLU A 3 -16.30 -4.45 9.60
CA GLU A 3 -17.23 -4.94 10.64
C GLU A 3 -16.92 -6.38 11.09
N ILE A 4 -16.44 -7.23 10.17
CA ILE A 4 -16.07 -8.61 10.49
C ILE A 4 -14.81 -8.60 11.37
N LEU A 5 -13.82 -7.76 11.05
CA LEU A 5 -12.61 -7.61 11.86
C LEU A 5 -12.90 -7.04 13.25
N GLN A 6 -13.78 -6.04 13.32
CA GLN A 6 -14.25 -5.51 14.61
C GLN A 6 -14.98 -6.57 15.43
N HIS A 7 -15.75 -7.46 14.80
CA HIS A 7 -16.41 -8.56 15.50
C HIS A 7 -15.41 -9.60 16.01
N ILE A 8 -14.39 -9.96 15.21
CA ILE A 8 -13.30 -10.82 15.65
C ILE A 8 -12.64 -10.24 16.90
N ASN A 9 -12.28 -8.94 16.89
CA ASN A 9 -11.62 -8.28 18.02
C ASN A 9 -12.44 -8.23 19.32
N ARG A 10 -13.72 -8.62 19.31
CA ARG A 10 -14.52 -8.76 20.55
C ARG A 10 -14.18 -10.02 21.34
N VAL A 11 -13.47 -10.98 20.74
CA VAL A 11 -12.98 -12.15 21.46
C VAL A 11 -11.90 -11.73 22.44
N GLU A 12 -12.05 -12.15 23.69
CA GLU A 12 -11.11 -11.85 24.75
C GLU A 12 -9.70 -12.34 24.40
N GLY A 13 -8.71 -11.45 24.58
CA GLY A 13 -7.32 -11.73 24.24
C GLY A 13 -6.93 -11.44 22.79
N ILE A 14 -7.84 -10.95 21.94
CA ILE A 14 -7.47 -10.41 20.63
C ILE A 14 -7.17 -8.91 20.76
N ILE A 15 -6.00 -8.50 20.29
CA ILE A 15 -5.55 -7.10 20.30
C ILE A 15 -5.95 -6.42 18.99
N GLY A 16 -5.82 -7.12 17.87
CA GLY A 16 -6.20 -6.60 16.56
C GLY A 16 -6.17 -7.67 15.48
N SER A 17 -6.79 -7.34 14.35
CA SER A 17 -6.88 -8.23 13.20
C SER A 17 -6.76 -7.47 11.88
N ALA A 18 -6.24 -8.14 10.85
CA ALA A 18 -6.16 -7.60 9.50
C ALA A 18 -6.23 -8.67 8.44
N VAL A 19 -6.67 -8.26 7.26
CA VAL A 19 -6.67 -9.08 6.04
C VAL A 19 -5.61 -8.53 5.11
N PHE A 20 -4.78 -9.42 4.59
CA PHE A 20 -3.83 -9.11 3.52
C PHE A 20 -4.18 -9.87 2.25
N SER A 21 -3.79 -9.33 1.10
CA SER A 21 -3.78 -10.07 -0.16
C SER A 21 -2.72 -11.17 -0.14
N ASP A 22 -2.76 -12.02 -1.16
CA ASP A 22 -1.72 -12.99 -1.48
C ASP A 22 -0.34 -12.35 -1.82
N SER A 23 -0.31 -11.05 -2.15
CA SER A 23 0.91 -10.25 -2.33
C SER A 23 1.42 -9.61 -1.03
N GLY A 24 0.70 -9.75 0.09
CA GLY A 24 1.03 -9.14 1.37
C GLY A 24 0.64 -7.65 1.49
N ASP A 25 -0.29 -7.15 0.67
CA ASP A 25 -0.85 -5.80 0.81
C ASP A 25 -2.03 -5.78 1.80
N VAL A 26 -2.18 -4.70 2.56
CA VAL A 26 -3.25 -4.56 3.56
C VAL A 26 -4.58 -4.25 2.88
N LEU A 27 -5.54 -5.19 2.95
CA LEU A 27 -6.88 -5.02 2.40
C LEU A 27 -7.85 -4.38 3.40
N SER A 28 -7.70 -4.70 4.70
CA SER A 28 -8.49 -4.13 5.79
C SER A 28 -7.81 -4.42 7.12
N GLN A 29 -7.92 -3.52 8.09
CA GLN A 29 -7.33 -3.68 9.41
C GLN A 29 -8.20 -3.11 10.52
N ALA A 30 -8.17 -3.74 11.68
CA ALA A 30 -8.77 -3.27 12.93
C ALA A 30 -7.75 -3.47 14.05
N PHE A 31 -6.82 -2.53 14.18
CA PHE A 31 -5.80 -2.50 15.22
C PHE A 31 -5.93 -1.23 16.08
N PRO A 32 -5.44 -1.23 17.33
CA PRO A 32 -5.27 -0.01 18.11
C PRO A 32 -4.34 0.99 17.41
N LEU A 33 -4.51 2.29 17.70
CA LEU A 33 -3.74 3.38 17.08
C LEU A 33 -2.21 3.27 17.26
N LEU A 34 -1.75 2.46 18.20
CA LEU A 34 -0.32 2.18 18.44
C LEU A 34 0.32 1.30 17.36
N ILE A 35 -0.47 0.59 16.55
CA ILE A 35 0.01 -0.29 15.50
C ILE A 35 -0.35 0.32 14.16
N ASP A 36 0.65 0.86 13.48
CA ASP A 36 0.48 1.45 12.15
C ASP A 36 0.40 0.38 11.04
N ALA A 37 -0.13 0.79 9.89
CA ALA A 37 -0.32 -0.10 8.74
C ALA A 37 1.01 -0.57 8.11
N ALA A 38 2.10 0.20 8.25
CA ALA A 38 3.39 -0.08 7.62
C ALA A 38 4.11 -1.22 8.35
N SER A 39 4.10 -1.18 9.68
CA SER A 39 4.57 -2.24 10.56
C SER A 39 3.79 -3.53 10.31
N LEU A 40 2.48 -3.41 10.16
CA LEU A 40 1.60 -4.53 9.88
C LEU A 40 1.85 -5.16 8.50
N LYS A 41 2.08 -4.34 7.46
CA LYS A 41 2.47 -4.78 6.12
C LYS A 41 3.81 -5.51 6.13
N THR A 42 4.78 -5.00 6.89
CA THR A 42 6.10 -5.64 7.04
C THR A 42 5.97 -7.00 7.69
N ALA A 43 5.22 -7.10 8.79
CA ALA A 43 4.93 -8.38 9.46
C ALA A 43 4.19 -9.37 8.55
N ALA A 44 3.23 -8.89 7.75
CA ALA A 44 2.49 -9.71 6.79
C ALA A 44 3.41 -10.29 5.71
N LYS A 45 4.28 -9.48 5.11
CA LYS A 45 5.24 -9.92 4.09
C LYS A 45 6.20 -10.95 4.64
N LEU A 46 6.77 -10.72 5.83
CA LEU A 46 7.65 -11.68 6.47
C LEU A 46 6.93 -13.00 6.79
N ALA A 47 5.68 -12.94 7.26
CA ALA A 47 4.89 -14.14 7.52
C ALA A 47 4.57 -14.92 6.24
N LEU A 48 4.28 -14.22 5.15
CA LEU A 48 4.04 -14.80 3.82
C LEU A 48 5.32 -15.43 3.24
N GLU A 49 6.45 -14.74 3.31
CA GLU A 49 7.76 -15.27 2.92
C GLU A 49 8.11 -16.53 3.73
N CYS A 50 7.87 -16.52 5.05
CA CYS A 50 8.02 -17.70 5.90
C CYS A 50 7.12 -18.84 5.44
N ALA A 51 5.84 -18.57 5.15
CA ALA A 51 4.88 -19.58 4.73
C ALA A 51 5.29 -20.23 3.39
N HIS A 52 5.76 -19.43 2.42
CA HIS A 52 6.29 -19.93 1.15
C HIS A 52 7.59 -20.72 1.32
N GLY A 53 8.54 -20.17 2.08
CA GLY A 53 9.87 -20.77 2.27
C GLY A 53 9.83 -22.09 3.05
N LEU A 54 8.91 -22.22 4.00
CA LEU A 54 8.72 -23.45 4.76
C LEU A 54 8.03 -24.56 3.96
N GLN A 55 7.64 -24.30 2.70
CA GLN A 55 6.82 -25.19 1.87
C GLN A 55 5.67 -25.77 2.68
N ILE A 56 5.07 -24.95 3.55
CA ILE A 56 3.95 -25.37 4.38
C ILE A 56 2.90 -25.89 3.41
N SER A 57 2.73 -27.21 3.41
CA SER A 57 1.78 -27.89 2.54
C SER A 57 0.44 -27.16 2.69
N GLN A 58 -0.28 -27.01 1.58
CA GLN A 58 -1.64 -26.43 1.56
C GLN A 58 -2.62 -27.10 2.55
N ALA A 59 -2.20 -28.19 3.21
CA ALA A 59 -2.88 -28.86 4.32
C ALA A 59 -2.74 -28.17 5.70
N GLN A 60 -1.87 -27.17 5.89
CA GLN A 60 -1.75 -26.48 7.17
C GLN A 60 -2.68 -25.25 7.19
N ASP A 61 -3.81 -25.41 7.89
CA ASP A 61 -4.87 -24.40 8.00
C ASP A 61 -4.46 -23.11 8.71
N GLN A 62 -3.30 -23.06 9.38
CA GLN A 62 -2.92 -21.95 10.24
C GLN A 62 -1.43 -21.97 10.63
N LEU A 63 -0.81 -20.79 10.64
CA LEU A 63 0.49 -20.51 11.25
C LEU A 63 0.29 -19.83 12.62
N ASP A 64 0.92 -20.36 13.67
CA ASP A 64 0.87 -19.86 15.05
C ASP A 64 2.29 -19.49 15.51
N LEU A 65 2.60 -18.19 15.53
CA LEU A 65 3.86 -17.65 16.00
C LEU A 65 3.72 -17.23 17.46
N ARG A 66 4.51 -17.83 18.35
CA ARG A 66 4.42 -17.63 19.80
C ARG A 66 5.59 -16.82 20.31
N TYR A 67 5.29 -15.68 20.93
CA TYR A 67 6.26 -14.78 21.55
C TYR A 67 6.08 -14.79 23.07
N ALA A 68 6.99 -14.11 23.78
CA ALA A 68 6.98 -14.05 25.25
C ALA A 68 5.65 -13.49 25.80
N GLU A 69 5.14 -12.41 25.18
CA GLU A 69 3.98 -11.64 25.65
C GLU A 69 2.72 -11.82 24.78
N GLY A 70 2.82 -12.53 23.66
CA GLY A 70 1.73 -12.57 22.69
C GLY A 70 1.89 -13.65 21.65
N ARG A 71 0.90 -13.72 20.75
CA ARG A 71 0.88 -14.64 19.62
C ARG A 71 0.46 -13.90 18.37
N ILE A 72 1.01 -14.32 17.24
CA ILE A 72 0.52 -13.92 15.92
C ILE A 72 -0.06 -15.16 15.26
N ILE A 73 -1.34 -15.07 14.90
CA ILE A 73 -2.03 -16.13 14.19
C ILE A 73 -2.24 -15.67 12.75
N VAL A 74 -1.77 -16.47 11.80
CA VAL A 74 -1.95 -16.22 10.38
C VAL A 74 -2.72 -17.39 9.79
N ARG A 75 -3.86 -17.08 9.17
CA ARG A 75 -4.77 -18.05 8.60
C ARG A 75 -5.01 -17.75 7.12
N PRO A 76 -4.44 -18.56 6.21
CA PRO A 76 -4.71 -18.39 4.79
C PRO A 76 -6.16 -18.77 4.47
N PHE A 77 -6.71 -18.15 3.43
CA PHE A 77 -7.98 -18.53 2.82
C PHE A 77 -7.97 -18.12 1.33
N PRO A 78 -8.89 -18.61 0.49
CA PRO A 78 -8.82 -18.34 -0.96
C PRO A 78 -8.70 -16.83 -1.27
N GLY A 79 -7.60 -16.46 -1.91
CA GLY A 79 -7.30 -15.09 -2.37
C GLY A 79 -6.79 -14.11 -1.30
N ALA A 80 -6.58 -14.54 -0.05
CA ALA A 80 -6.14 -13.65 1.02
C ALA A 80 -5.62 -14.40 2.27
N MET A 81 -5.16 -13.64 3.26
CA MET A 81 -4.71 -14.17 4.54
C MET A 81 -5.21 -13.29 5.68
N LEU A 82 -5.74 -13.92 6.73
CA LEU A 82 -6.22 -13.25 7.94
C LEU A 82 -5.14 -13.35 9.01
N CYS A 83 -4.72 -12.22 9.56
CA CYS A 83 -3.73 -12.12 10.62
C CYS A 83 -4.34 -11.53 11.88
N LEU A 84 -3.93 -12.07 13.02
CA LEU A 84 -4.34 -11.60 14.34
C LEU A 84 -3.14 -11.43 15.24
N LEU A 85 -3.15 -10.34 16.00
CA LEU A 85 -2.32 -10.19 17.17
C LEU A 85 -3.15 -10.53 18.41
N CYS A 86 -2.66 -11.47 19.19
CA CYS A 86 -3.33 -11.98 20.37
C CYS A 86 -2.43 -11.88 21.60
N SER A 87 -3.02 -11.79 22.77
CA SER A 87 -2.33 -12.04 24.03
C SER A 87 -1.92 -13.51 24.13
N LYS A 88 -0.94 -13.80 24.99
CA LYS A 88 -0.47 -15.16 25.26
C LYS A 88 -1.57 -16.12 25.75
N ALA A 89 -2.58 -15.57 26.44
CA ALA A 89 -3.65 -16.29 27.13
C ALA A 89 -4.94 -16.44 26.31
N VAL A 90 -4.95 -16.05 25.03
CA VAL A 90 -6.13 -16.17 24.17
C VAL A 90 -6.68 -17.61 24.14
N ASN A 91 -8.00 -17.74 24.22
CA ASN A 91 -8.65 -19.05 24.12
C ASN A 91 -8.64 -19.52 22.65
N MET A 92 -7.75 -20.46 22.35
CA MET A 92 -7.54 -20.97 20.99
C MET A 92 -8.77 -21.68 20.39
N GLN A 93 -9.61 -22.31 21.21
CA GLN A 93 -10.80 -23.00 20.71
C GLN A 93 -11.85 -21.99 20.23
N VAL A 94 -12.14 -20.99 21.06
CA VAL A 94 -13.06 -19.89 20.74
C VAL A 94 -12.55 -19.09 19.54
N LEU A 95 -11.23 -18.84 19.51
CA LEU A 95 -10.59 -18.17 18.39
C LEU A 95 -10.80 -18.97 17.10
N THR A 96 -10.50 -20.26 17.07
CA THR A 96 -10.63 -21.11 15.87
C THR A 96 -12.05 -21.10 15.32
N ILE A 97 -13.08 -21.22 16.19
CA ILE A 97 -14.49 -21.15 15.81
C ILE A 97 -14.82 -19.78 15.20
N THR A 98 -14.36 -18.71 15.83
CA THR A 98 -14.56 -17.33 15.37
C THR A 98 -13.93 -17.11 13.99
N LEU A 99 -12.70 -17.59 13.79
CA LEU A 99 -11.98 -17.50 12.53
C LEU A 99 -12.67 -18.27 11.40
N ASN A 100 -13.15 -19.48 11.67
CA ASN A 100 -13.90 -20.27 10.68
C ASN A 100 -15.13 -19.52 10.17
N LEU A 101 -15.88 -18.89 11.08
CA LEU A 101 -17.06 -18.10 10.72
C LEU A 101 -16.68 -16.81 10.00
N ALA A 102 -15.63 -16.13 10.45
CA ALA A 102 -15.15 -14.90 9.84
C ALA A 102 -14.68 -15.13 8.40
N ILE A 103 -13.89 -16.18 8.14
CA ILE A 103 -13.38 -16.53 6.81
C ILE A 103 -14.53 -16.78 5.84
N LYS A 104 -15.54 -17.57 6.23
CA LYS A 104 -16.75 -17.79 5.43
C LYS A 104 -17.49 -16.50 5.06
N LYS A 105 -17.40 -15.46 5.90
CA LYS A 105 -18.00 -14.13 5.64
C LYS A 105 -17.08 -13.21 4.85
N LEU A 106 -15.77 -13.42 4.89
CA LEU A 106 -14.74 -12.62 4.23
C LEU A 106 -14.57 -13.04 2.76
N GLU A 107 -14.57 -14.34 2.48
CA GLU A 107 -14.33 -14.90 1.16
C GLU A 107 -15.28 -14.35 0.07
N PRO A 108 -16.61 -14.23 0.27
CA PRO A 108 -17.49 -13.61 -0.73
C PRO A 108 -17.21 -12.11 -0.95
N LYS A 109 -16.66 -11.42 0.05
CA LYS A 109 -16.37 -9.98 -0.03
C LYS A 109 -15.11 -9.70 -0.84
N LEU A 110 -14.18 -10.64 -0.94
CA LEU A 110 -13.03 -10.58 -1.85
C LEU A 110 -13.44 -10.81 -3.30
N HIS A 111 -14.29 -11.81 -3.55
CA HIS A 111 -14.81 -12.08 -4.89
C HIS A 111 -15.64 -10.91 -5.45
N LYS A 112 -16.45 -10.24 -4.62
CA LYS A 112 -17.18 -9.03 -5.04
C LYS A 112 -16.27 -7.84 -5.36
N ALA A 113 -15.16 -7.66 -4.65
CA ALA A 113 -14.20 -6.59 -4.94
C ALA A 113 -13.50 -6.81 -6.29
N SER A 114 -13.29 -8.07 -6.70
CA SER A 114 -12.76 -8.42 -8.02
C SER A 114 -13.79 -8.26 -9.14
N VAL A 115 -15.06 -8.64 -8.92
CA VAL A 115 -16.12 -8.53 -9.95
C VAL A 115 -16.62 -7.09 -10.14
N GLN A 116 -16.55 -6.25 -9.11
CA GLN A 116 -17.01 -4.86 -9.19
C GLN A 116 -15.99 -3.91 -9.84
N ALA A 117 -14.77 -4.38 -10.11
CA ALA A 117 -13.82 -3.71 -11.00
C ALA A 117 -14.10 -3.98 -12.50
N GLU A 118 -15.01 -4.91 -12.83
CA GLU A 118 -15.26 -5.38 -14.20
C GLU A 118 -16.65 -5.01 -14.75
N ALA A 119 -17.41 -4.17 -14.04
CA ALA A 119 -18.71 -3.67 -14.48
C ALA A 119 -18.78 -2.13 -14.46
N ALA A 120 -17.81 -1.48 -15.10
CA ALA A 120 -17.99 -0.14 -15.65
C ALA A 120 -17.68 -0.21 -17.15
N PRO A 121 -18.62 0.11 -18.05
CA PRO A 121 -18.32 0.15 -19.47
C PRO A 121 -17.45 1.38 -19.74
N ALA A 122 -16.15 1.17 -19.91
CA ALA A 122 -15.24 2.13 -20.50
C ALA A 122 -14.40 1.40 -21.56
N PRO A 123 -14.15 2.07 -22.69
CA PRO A 123 -14.01 1.44 -23.99
C PRO A 123 -12.67 0.74 -24.18
N THR A 124 -12.73 -0.37 -24.92
CA THR A 124 -11.66 -1.09 -25.61
C THR A 124 -10.28 -0.42 -25.60
N ALA A 125 -9.37 -0.96 -24.80
CA ALA A 125 -7.96 -1.06 -25.18
C ALA A 125 -7.36 -2.30 -24.53
N ALA A 126 -6.88 -3.20 -25.37
CA ALA A 126 -6.44 -4.53 -25.05
C ALA A 126 -5.33 -4.57 -23.99
N THR A 127 -5.48 -5.56 -23.11
CA THR A 127 -4.43 -6.21 -22.33
C THR A 127 -3.26 -6.61 -23.23
N GLN A 128 -2.06 -6.15 -22.88
CA GLN A 128 -0.85 -6.97 -23.02
C GLN A 128 -0.04 -6.84 -21.73
N SER A 129 0.04 -7.95 -21.01
CA SER A 129 1.20 -8.27 -20.19
C SER A 129 2.41 -8.42 -21.11
N GLU A 130 3.51 -7.78 -20.77
CA GLU A 130 4.88 -8.18 -21.12
C GLU A 130 5.78 -7.46 -20.10
N ALA A 131 6.46 -8.19 -19.24
CA ALA A 131 7.81 -8.70 -19.46
C ALA A 131 8.87 -7.58 -19.46
N VAL A 132 9.93 -7.84 -18.70
CA VAL A 132 11.20 -7.12 -18.68
C VAL A 132 11.64 -6.72 -20.09
N GLY A 133 11.73 -5.42 -20.37
CA GLY A 133 12.17 -4.92 -21.68
C GLY A 133 12.04 -3.40 -21.85
N THR A 134 13.07 -2.68 -21.42
CA THR A 134 13.62 -1.46 -22.04
C THR A 134 12.68 -0.49 -22.78
N SER A 135 12.53 0.71 -22.19
CA SER A 135 11.99 1.98 -22.73
C SER A 135 10.51 2.23 -22.45
N GLY A 136 10.19 3.14 -21.52
CA GLY A 136 8.82 3.64 -21.41
C GLY A 136 8.49 4.35 -20.10
N ASN A 137 9.25 5.40 -19.81
CA ASN A 137 8.96 6.51 -18.88
C ASN A 137 8.31 6.21 -17.51
N LEU A 138 9.00 6.60 -16.44
CA LEU A 138 8.56 6.43 -15.06
C LEU A 138 7.26 7.19 -14.80
N LYS A 139 6.18 6.52 -14.38
CA LYS A 139 4.90 7.19 -14.04
C LYS A 139 4.72 7.24 -12.53
N LEU A 140 4.59 8.44 -11.97
CA LEU A 140 4.36 8.68 -10.54
C LEU A 140 3.05 9.46 -10.33
N THR A 141 2.40 9.23 -9.19
CA THR A 141 1.14 9.91 -8.84
C THR A 141 1.42 11.22 -8.10
N ILE A 142 0.52 12.20 -8.20
CA ILE A 142 0.63 13.48 -7.50
C ILE A 142 -0.13 13.47 -6.18
N SER A 143 0.51 14.01 -5.15
CA SER A 143 -0.08 14.22 -3.83
C SER A 143 0.12 15.66 -3.38
N HIS A 144 -0.77 16.17 -2.52
CA HIS A 144 -0.62 17.47 -1.89
C HIS A 144 -0.12 17.37 -0.45
N LEU A 145 0.75 18.32 -0.06
CA LEU A 145 1.07 18.52 1.35
C LEU A 145 -0.18 19.00 2.09
N ILE A 146 -0.64 18.19 3.03
CA ILE A 146 -1.73 18.52 3.97
C ILE A 146 -1.35 19.71 4.86
N ASN A 147 -0.04 19.91 5.08
CA ASN A 147 0.47 21.04 5.87
C ASN A 147 0.59 22.33 5.04
N ARG A 148 -0.28 23.30 5.37
CA ARG A 148 -0.45 24.58 4.64
C ARG A 148 0.78 25.50 4.69
N GLU A 149 1.56 25.46 5.78
CA GLU A 149 2.77 26.27 5.95
C GLU A 149 3.93 25.74 5.10
N ALA A 150 4.14 24.42 5.11
CA ALA A 150 5.13 23.76 4.26
C ALA A 150 4.79 23.97 2.77
N SER A 151 3.52 23.82 2.39
CA SER A 151 3.03 24.02 1.02
C SER A 151 3.32 25.42 0.47
N SER A 152 3.21 26.47 1.30
CA SER A 152 3.55 27.85 0.90
C SER A 152 5.04 28.08 0.64
N SER A 153 5.92 27.35 1.34
CA SER A 153 7.37 27.42 1.14
C SER A 153 7.79 26.74 -0.17
N PHE A 154 7.19 25.61 -0.53
CA PHE A 154 7.43 24.96 -1.83
C PHE A 154 6.92 25.81 -3.00
N ASP A 155 5.79 26.48 -2.81
CA ASP A 155 5.15 27.32 -3.83
C ASP A 155 5.90 28.63 -4.11
N SER A 156 6.69 29.13 -3.14
CA SER A 156 7.57 30.30 -3.35
C SER A 156 8.86 29.94 -4.07
N LEU A 157 9.36 28.70 -3.88
CA LEU A 157 10.62 28.23 -4.45
C LEU A 157 10.46 27.49 -5.80
N GLY A 158 9.23 27.16 -6.19
CA GLY A 158 8.95 26.48 -7.46
C GLY A 158 9.55 25.07 -7.54
N MET A 159 9.66 24.39 -6.40
CA MET A 159 10.28 23.07 -6.28
C MET A 159 9.22 21.98 -6.08
N ILE A 160 9.58 20.75 -6.45
CA ILE A 160 8.79 19.56 -6.15
C ILE A 160 9.45 18.78 -5.02
N ALA A 161 8.64 18.19 -4.14
CA ALA A 161 9.14 17.36 -3.06
C ALA A 161 8.84 15.89 -3.34
N VAL A 162 9.80 15.02 -3.00
CA VAL A 162 9.64 13.57 -3.07
C VAL A 162 10.17 12.96 -1.78
N SER A 163 9.62 11.81 -1.38
CA SER A 163 10.16 11.07 -0.25
C SER A 163 11.51 10.43 -0.58
N GLN A 164 12.29 10.08 0.45
CA GLN A 164 13.59 9.43 0.27
C GLN A 164 13.48 8.08 -0.48
N SER A 165 12.42 7.31 -0.22
CA SER A 165 12.14 6.04 -0.91
C SER A 165 11.82 6.28 -2.38
N THR A 166 10.98 7.27 -2.70
CA THR A 166 10.66 7.68 -4.08
C THR A 166 11.90 8.20 -4.81
N ALA A 167 12.76 8.96 -4.13
CA ALA A 167 14.01 9.46 -4.72
C ALA A 167 14.97 8.32 -5.06
N LYS A 168 15.13 7.34 -4.16
CA LYS A 168 15.91 6.12 -4.43
C LYS A 168 15.32 5.34 -5.59
N TYR A 169 14.01 5.17 -5.65
CA TYR A 169 13.32 4.48 -6.73
C TYR A 169 13.55 5.12 -8.10
N ILE A 170 13.42 6.45 -8.20
CA ILE A 170 13.72 7.20 -9.43
C ILE A 170 15.21 7.04 -9.80
N GLY A 171 16.10 7.12 -8.81
CA GLY A 171 17.54 7.01 -9.01
C GLY A 171 17.96 5.62 -9.50
N GLU A 172 17.37 4.56 -8.96
CA GLU A 172 17.57 3.18 -9.40
C GLU A 172 16.99 2.94 -10.79
N TYR A 173 15.81 3.50 -11.08
CA TYR A 173 15.16 3.38 -12.38
C TYR A 173 15.99 4.02 -13.50
N TYR A 174 16.52 5.22 -13.28
CA TYR A 174 17.35 5.92 -14.27
C TYR A 174 18.85 5.62 -14.14
N LYS A 175 19.26 4.83 -13.15
CA LYS A 175 20.68 4.57 -12.80
C LYS A 175 21.54 5.84 -12.69
N SER A 176 20.94 6.97 -12.33
CA SER A 176 21.61 8.27 -12.28
C SER A 176 21.07 9.14 -11.15
N ALA A 177 21.96 9.88 -10.49
CA ALA A 177 21.57 10.91 -9.54
C ALA A 177 20.91 12.08 -10.27
N PHE A 178 19.88 12.66 -9.67
CA PHE A 178 19.11 13.75 -10.26
C PHE A 178 18.86 14.86 -9.24
N LYS A 179 18.92 16.10 -9.72
CA LYS A 179 18.58 17.31 -8.93
C LYS A 179 17.33 18.02 -9.46
N LYS A 180 16.91 17.65 -10.67
CA LYS A 180 15.75 18.18 -11.38
C LYS A 180 15.01 17.03 -12.04
N LEU A 181 13.69 17.10 -12.07
CA LEU A 181 12.85 16.17 -12.80
C LEU A 181 11.96 16.95 -13.76
N ASN A 182 11.81 16.39 -14.96
CA ASN A 182 10.83 16.83 -15.92
C ASN A 182 9.53 16.05 -15.66
N LEU A 183 8.47 16.78 -15.31
CA LEU A 183 7.14 16.24 -15.12
C LEU A 183 6.31 16.52 -16.36
N CYS A 184 5.87 15.47 -17.04
CA CYS A 184 4.97 15.51 -18.17
C CYS A 184 3.58 15.00 -17.76
N ASN A 185 2.56 15.84 -17.91
CA ASN A 185 1.18 15.41 -17.78
C ASN A 185 0.77 14.64 -19.05
N VAL A 186 0.43 13.37 -18.89
CA VAL A 186 0.04 12.49 -20.01
C VAL A 186 -1.34 12.87 -20.57
N SER A 187 -2.18 13.53 -19.75
CA SER A 187 -3.56 13.88 -20.11
C SER A 187 -3.67 15.22 -20.88
N ASP A 188 -2.80 16.20 -20.61
CA ASP A 188 -2.86 17.55 -21.20
C ASP A 188 -1.62 17.88 -22.07
N GLY A 189 -0.59 17.02 -22.06
CA GLY A 189 0.66 17.22 -22.82
C GLY A 189 1.57 18.33 -22.27
N SER A 190 1.22 18.92 -21.14
CA SER A 190 2.00 19.95 -20.46
C SER A 190 3.21 19.33 -19.74
N SER A 191 4.40 19.88 -19.98
CA SER A 191 5.64 19.42 -19.35
C SER A 191 6.43 20.55 -18.70
N GLY A 192 7.12 20.28 -17.60
CA GLY A 192 7.99 21.26 -16.96
C GLY A 192 9.12 20.63 -16.16
N ILE A 193 10.29 21.29 -16.15
CA ILE A 193 11.46 20.86 -15.37
C ILE A 193 11.45 21.61 -14.04
N PHE A 194 11.45 20.85 -12.94
CA PHE A 194 11.44 21.39 -11.58
C PHE A 194 12.57 20.81 -10.74
N PRO A 195 13.21 21.63 -9.89
CA PRO A 195 14.17 21.12 -8.91
C PRO A 195 13.48 20.23 -7.86
N VAL A 196 14.17 19.18 -7.45
CA VAL A 196 13.67 18.18 -6.50
C VAL A 196 14.24 18.42 -5.12
N MET A 197 13.36 18.42 -4.12
CA MET A 197 13.72 18.38 -2.71
C MET A 197 13.36 17.01 -2.13
N VAL A 198 14.36 16.29 -1.62
CA VAL A 198 14.13 15.02 -0.91
C VAL A 198 13.91 15.34 0.55
N MET A 199 12.72 15.03 1.07
CA MET A 199 12.41 15.22 2.48
C MET A 199 12.56 13.88 3.22
N ASN A 200 13.29 13.89 4.34
CA ASN A 200 13.56 12.70 5.15
C ASN A 200 12.40 12.33 6.09
N ASP A 201 11.56 13.31 6.47
CA ASP A 201 10.44 13.14 7.42
C ASP A 201 9.08 13.38 6.75
N LEU A 202 8.90 12.87 5.53
CA LEU A 202 7.57 12.83 4.94
C LEU A 202 6.79 11.66 5.52
N ASP A 203 5.53 11.90 5.87
CA ASP A 203 4.61 10.84 6.23
C ASP A 203 4.66 9.73 5.16
N PRO A 204 4.66 8.44 5.54
CA PRO A 204 4.70 7.31 4.61
C PRO A 204 3.56 7.32 3.58
N MET A 205 2.54 8.17 3.76
CA MET A 205 1.45 8.38 2.81
C MET A 205 1.90 9.03 1.48
N PHE A 206 3.08 9.66 1.45
CA PHE A 206 3.61 10.30 0.24
C PHE A 206 4.61 9.43 -0.54
N ASP A 207 4.86 8.20 -0.08
CA ASP A 207 5.76 7.27 -0.74
C ASP A 207 5.19 6.79 -2.09
N GLY A 208 6.00 6.89 -3.15
CA GLY A 208 5.58 6.63 -4.53
C GLY A 208 4.85 7.81 -5.20
N THR A 209 4.81 8.98 -4.55
CA THR A 209 4.14 10.17 -5.08
C THR A 209 5.07 11.37 -5.17
N ILE A 210 4.77 12.26 -6.12
CA ILE A 210 5.42 13.57 -6.22
C ILE A 210 4.52 14.59 -5.57
N ILE A 211 5.10 15.32 -4.63
CA ILE A 211 4.42 16.40 -3.95
C ILE A 211 4.68 17.69 -4.72
N ILE A 212 3.61 18.31 -5.19
CA ILE A 212 3.67 19.57 -5.92
C ILE A 212 2.91 20.67 -5.18
N GLY A 213 3.44 21.90 -5.28
CA GLY A 213 2.76 23.09 -4.80
C GLY A 213 1.65 23.57 -5.76
N PRO A 214 0.68 24.37 -5.28
CA PRO A 214 -0.49 24.79 -6.04
C PRO A 214 -0.19 25.62 -7.30
N LYS A 215 0.97 26.31 -7.42
CA LYS A 215 1.38 26.95 -8.70
C LYS A 215 1.82 25.95 -9.76
N ILE A 216 2.51 24.88 -9.36
CA ILE A 216 2.98 23.83 -10.28
C ILE A 216 1.77 23.04 -10.80
N GLU A 217 0.82 22.76 -9.90
CA GLU A 217 -0.48 22.18 -10.23
C GLU A 217 -1.25 23.02 -11.26
N LYS A 218 -1.39 24.34 -11.04
CA LYS A 218 -2.01 25.26 -12.00
C LYS A 218 -1.26 25.36 -13.33
N LYS A 219 0.07 25.26 -13.31
CA LYS A 219 0.92 25.37 -14.51
C LYS A 219 0.87 24.12 -15.39
N LEU A 220 0.74 22.93 -14.79
CA LEU A 220 0.65 21.64 -15.48
C LEU A 220 -0.78 21.10 -15.59
N LYS A 221 -1.78 21.84 -15.06
CA LYS A 221 -3.19 21.43 -14.95
C LYS A 221 -3.35 20.02 -14.36
N LEU A 222 -2.65 19.77 -13.27
CA LEU A 222 -2.71 18.50 -12.56
C LEU A 222 -3.72 18.58 -11.43
N SER A 223 -4.24 17.46 -10.97
CA SER A 223 -5.08 17.33 -9.78
C SER A 223 -4.54 16.22 -8.87
N GLU A 224 -4.92 16.24 -7.60
CA GLU A 224 -4.57 15.17 -6.65
C GLU A 224 -4.94 13.79 -7.20
N GLY A 225 -3.99 12.87 -7.22
CA GLY A 225 -4.18 11.52 -7.77
C GLY A 225 -3.88 11.39 -9.27
N ASP A 226 -3.53 12.47 -9.97
CA ASP A 226 -3.12 12.39 -11.37
C ASP A 226 -1.76 11.71 -11.54
N LYS A 227 -1.63 10.94 -12.64
CA LYS A 227 -0.39 10.27 -13.01
C LYS A 227 0.43 11.17 -13.93
N VAL A 228 1.63 11.51 -13.50
CA VAL A 228 2.62 12.21 -14.31
C VAL A 228 3.72 11.27 -14.75
N GLU A 229 4.14 11.49 -15.99
CA GLU A 229 5.32 10.88 -16.53
C GLU A 229 6.54 11.71 -16.11
N VAL A 230 7.50 11.04 -15.47
CA VAL A 230 8.70 11.61 -14.89
C VAL A 230 9.85 11.27 -15.80
N LYS A 231 10.68 12.25 -16.12
CA LYS A 231 11.93 12.10 -16.86
C LYS A 231 13.04 12.85 -16.13
N LEU A 232 14.29 12.43 -16.32
CA LEU A 232 15.43 13.23 -15.90
C LEU A 232 15.46 14.54 -16.71
N GLY A 233 15.65 15.67 -16.03
CA GLY A 233 15.75 17.00 -16.63
C GLY A 233 17.13 17.63 -16.46
#